data_AF-A0A966Q709-F1
#
_entry.id   AF-A0A966Q709-F1
#
_cell.length_a   1.000
_cell.length_b   1.000
_cell.length_c   1.000
_cell.angle_alpha   90.00
_cell.angle_beta   90.00
_cell.angle_gamma   90.00
#
_symmetry.space_group_name_H-M   'P 1'
#
loop_
_entity.id
_entity.type
_entity.pdbx_description
1 polymer ?
#
loop_
_entity_poly.entity_id
_entity_poly.type
_entity_poly.pdbx_seq_one_letter_code
_entity_poly.pdbx_strand_id
1 'polypeptide(L)'
;MSGIASNSRPSSSVANPDTYDVAPQAKVKLTPEEEIKFQKEIKGSEWYKEYQKNYGETPNLDSKDYNYRAAWKSGAKPERYAPDENRLHWPSETSKGESLKAINHPTGWMEDYMQLTGKDPSEPTSLSDKQSAILDLKKAQ
;
A
#
# COMPACT_ATOMS: atom_id res chain seq x y z
N MET A 1 -28.10 1.76 19.25
CA MET A 1 -27.56 0.74 18.32
C MET A 1 -26.68 1.48 17.33
N SER A 2 -25.37 1.52 17.58
CA SER A 2 -24.42 2.22 16.71
C SER A 2 -24.07 1.32 15.54
N GLY A 3 -24.50 1.69 14.34
CA GLY A 3 -24.08 1.04 13.10
C GLY A 3 -22.61 1.36 12.83
N ILE A 4 -21.82 0.31 12.63
CA ILE A 4 -20.42 0.40 12.26
C ILE A 4 -20.40 0.73 10.76
N ALA A 5 -20.07 1.97 10.41
CA ALA A 5 -19.85 2.35 9.03
C ALA A 5 -18.63 1.54 8.51
N SER A 6 -18.90 0.57 7.65
CA SER A 6 -17.87 -0.05 6.83
C SER A 6 -17.35 1.04 5.91
N ASN A 7 -16.20 1.61 6.24
CA ASN A 7 -15.47 2.50 5.33
C ASN A 7 -14.89 1.64 4.21
N SER A 8 -15.73 1.28 3.24
CA SER A 8 -15.26 0.94 1.91
C SER A 8 -14.45 2.13 1.43
N ARG A 9 -13.12 1.97 1.31
CA ARG A 9 -12.30 2.90 0.53
C ARG A 9 -13.03 3.14 -0.80
N PRO A 10 -13.16 4.38 -1.28
CA PRO A 10 -13.66 4.60 -2.63
C PRO A 10 -12.73 3.82 -3.55
N SER A 11 -13.28 2.77 -4.15
CA SER A 11 -12.61 1.92 -5.11
C SER A 11 -11.94 2.83 -6.12
N SER A 12 -10.60 2.84 -6.14
CA SER A 12 -9.88 2.99 -7.41
C SER A 12 -10.65 2.07 -8.38
N SER A 13 -11.22 2.65 -9.42
CA SER A 13 -12.13 1.97 -10.36
C SER A 13 -11.56 0.60 -10.70
N VAL A 14 -12.34 -0.48 -10.52
CA VAL A 14 -11.92 -1.85 -10.89
C VAL A 14 -11.25 -1.79 -12.25
N ALA A 15 -9.97 -2.14 -12.29
CA ALA A 15 -9.17 -1.94 -13.49
C ALA A 15 -9.73 -2.82 -14.61
N ASN A 16 -9.79 -2.27 -15.83
CA ASN A 16 -10.12 -3.07 -16.99
C ASN A 16 -8.96 -4.07 -17.24
N PRO A 17 -9.22 -5.39 -17.17
CA PRO A 17 -8.18 -6.41 -17.35
C PRO A 17 -7.47 -6.30 -18.71
N ASP A 18 -8.16 -5.79 -19.75
CA ASP A 18 -7.59 -5.68 -21.10
C ASP A 18 -6.59 -4.52 -21.24
N THR A 19 -6.54 -3.60 -20.26
CA THR A 19 -5.63 -2.44 -20.26
C THR A 19 -4.87 -2.31 -18.93
N TYR A 20 -4.81 -3.37 -18.14
CA TYR A 20 -4.17 -3.34 -16.84
C TYR A 20 -2.65 -3.41 -16.99
N ASP A 21 -1.98 -2.35 -16.55
CA ASP A 21 -0.52 -2.28 -16.45
C ASP A 21 -0.09 -2.15 -14.98
N VAL A 22 1.11 -2.65 -14.67
CA VAL A 22 1.70 -2.50 -13.33
C VAL A 22 1.87 -1.02 -13.04
N ALA A 23 1.31 -0.57 -11.92
CA ALA A 23 1.45 0.80 -11.46
C ALA A 23 2.93 1.22 -11.46
N PRO A 24 3.29 2.33 -12.13
CA PRO A 24 4.67 2.79 -12.13
C PRO A 24 5.11 3.10 -10.70
N GLN A 25 6.33 2.70 -10.35
CA GLN A 25 6.87 3.03 -9.02
C GLN A 25 6.94 4.54 -8.82
N ALA A 26 6.45 4.99 -7.67
CA ALA A 26 6.52 6.36 -7.25
C ALA A 26 7.98 6.78 -7.11
N LYS A 27 8.34 7.88 -7.77
CA LYS A 27 9.66 8.50 -7.70
C LYS A 27 9.55 9.81 -6.95
N VAL A 28 10.41 9.99 -5.95
CA VAL A 28 10.48 11.24 -5.20
C VAL A 28 11.92 11.59 -4.90
N LYS A 29 12.21 12.89 -4.92
CA LYS A 29 13.43 13.45 -4.37
C LYS A 29 13.04 14.61 -3.47
N LEU A 30 13.23 14.43 -2.17
CA LEU A 30 12.99 15.49 -1.19
C LEU A 30 14.16 16.48 -1.22
N THR A 31 13.85 17.75 -1.00
CA THR A 31 14.85 18.76 -0.61
C THR A 31 15.37 18.47 0.80
N PRO A 32 16.54 19.00 1.21
CA PRO A 32 17.05 18.83 2.56
C PRO A 32 16.05 19.24 3.65
N GLU A 33 15.34 20.35 3.45
CA GLU A 33 14.33 20.87 4.38
C GLU A 33 13.14 19.91 4.50
N GLU A 34 12.70 19.34 3.38
CA GLU A 34 11.63 18.35 3.35
C GLU A 34 12.06 17.03 3.99
N GLU A 35 13.31 16.60 3.80
CA GLU A 35 13.84 15.40 4.45
C GLU A 35 13.83 15.55 5.98
N ILE A 36 14.26 16.71 6.50
CA ILE A 36 14.21 17.01 7.94
C ILE A 36 12.76 16.92 8.45
N LYS A 37 11.82 17.50 7.69
CA LYS A 37 10.39 17.48 8.06
C LYS A 37 9.82 16.06 8.03
N PHE A 38 10.08 15.31 6.96
CA PHE A 38 9.69 13.91 6.80
C PHE A 38 10.19 13.07 7.98
N GLN A 39 11.48 13.14 8.29
CA GLN A 39 12.09 12.37 9.38
C GLN A 39 11.45 12.70 10.73
N LYS A 40 11.19 13.97 11.02
CA LYS A 40 10.53 14.40 12.26
C LYS A 40 9.10 13.87 12.35
N GLU A 41 8.32 14.01 11.28
CA GLU A 41 6.90 13.65 11.27
C GLU A 41 6.70 12.14 11.32
N ILE A 42 7.43 11.37 10.51
CA ILE A 42 7.27 9.91 10.47
C ILE A 42 7.71 9.26 11.78
N LYS A 43 8.83 9.70 12.38
CA LYS A 43 9.30 9.20 13.69
C LYS A 43 8.36 9.60 14.84
N GLY A 44 7.63 10.71 14.69
CA GLY A 44 6.62 11.15 15.66
C GLY A 44 5.26 10.45 15.53
N SER A 45 5.03 9.74 14.42
CA SER A 45 3.73 9.14 14.09
C SER A 45 3.34 7.98 15.02
N GLU A 46 2.04 7.71 15.10
CA GLU A 46 1.53 6.53 15.83
C GLU A 46 2.00 5.22 15.21
N TRP A 47 2.09 5.16 13.89
CA TRP A 47 2.60 3.98 13.17
C TRP A 47 4.03 3.65 13.58
N TYR A 48 4.92 4.64 13.68
CA TYR A 48 6.31 4.40 14.07
C TYR A 48 6.42 3.84 15.49
N LYS A 49 5.64 4.40 16.42
CA LYS A 49 5.57 3.92 17.82
C LYS A 49 5.01 2.50 17.89
N GLU A 50 3.95 2.21 17.12
CA GLU A 50 3.33 0.90 17.07
C GLU A 50 4.26 -0.15 16.45
N TYR A 51 4.97 0.19 15.36
CA TYR A 51 5.99 -0.67 14.76
C TYR A 51 7.05 -1.04 15.79
N GLN A 52 7.62 -0.05 16.49
CA GLN A 52 8.62 -0.31 17.53
C GLN A 52 8.10 -1.21 18.65
N LYS A 53 6.86 -1.00 19.08
CA LYS A 53 6.22 -1.81 20.11
C LYS A 53 6.06 -3.27 19.68
N ASN A 54 5.67 -3.49 18.42
CA ASN A 54 5.34 -4.83 17.90
C ASN A 54 6.58 -5.63 17.48
N TYR A 55 7.60 -4.97 16.94
CA TYR A 55 8.78 -5.63 16.37
C TYR A 55 10.06 -5.46 17.20
N GLY A 56 10.04 -4.59 18.21
CA GLY A 56 11.21 -4.33 19.07
C GLY A 56 12.34 -3.53 18.40
N GLU A 57 12.13 -3.05 17.18
CA GLU A 57 13.10 -2.29 16.39
C GLU A 57 12.47 -1.08 15.70
N THR A 58 13.28 -0.13 15.24
CA THR A 58 12.80 1.00 14.43
C THR A 58 12.54 0.57 12.99
N PRO A 59 11.47 1.06 12.34
CA PRO A 59 11.27 0.78 10.93
C PRO A 59 12.40 1.37 10.08
N ASN A 60 12.85 0.62 9.07
CA ASN A 60 13.83 1.11 8.11
C ASN A 60 13.17 2.06 7.10
N LEU A 61 13.33 3.37 7.33
CA LEU A 61 12.77 4.42 6.46
C LEU A 61 13.48 4.54 5.10
N ASP A 62 14.64 3.90 4.96
CA ASP A 62 15.43 3.79 3.72
C ASP A 62 15.27 2.40 3.06
N SER A 63 14.16 1.73 3.36
CA SER A 63 13.85 0.43 2.76
C SER A 63 13.85 0.50 1.24
N LYS A 64 14.49 -0.49 0.61
CA LYS A 64 14.41 -0.70 -0.85
C LYS A 64 13.02 -1.20 -1.29
N ASP A 65 12.24 -1.70 -0.35
CA ASP A 65 10.99 -2.42 -0.58
C ASP A 65 9.77 -1.46 -0.53
N TYR A 66 9.89 -0.31 0.15
CA TYR A 66 8.80 0.66 0.27
C TYR A 66 9.28 2.12 0.28
N ASN A 67 8.66 2.98 -0.52
CA ASN A 67 9.04 4.38 -0.67
C ASN A 67 8.28 5.31 0.31
N TYR A 68 8.72 5.35 1.56
CA TYR A 68 8.12 6.19 2.61
C TYR A 68 8.12 7.68 2.29
N ARG A 69 9.14 8.15 1.56
CA ARG A 69 9.25 9.56 1.16
C ARG A 69 8.18 9.93 0.15
N ALA A 70 7.90 9.05 -0.81
CA ALA A 70 6.86 9.28 -1.80
C ALA A 70 5.48 9.25 -1.12
N ALA A 71 5.26 8.29 -0.22
CA ALA A 71 4.03 8.19 0.56
C ALA A 71 3.77 9.47 1.38
N TRP A 72 4.77 9.93 2.13
CA TRP A 72 4.67 11.16 2.90
C TRP A 72 4.42 12.39 2.02
N LYS A 73 5.16 12.52 0.91
CA LYS A 73 5.05 13.66 -0.01
C LYS A 73 3.71 13.69 -0.75
N SER A 74 3.11 12.53 -1.02
CA SER A 74 1.77 12.43 -1.60
C SER A 74 0.65 12.66 -0.57
N GLY A 75 0.99 12.85 0.70
CA GLY A 75 0.02 12.97 1.79
C GLY A 75 -0.65 11.65 2.20
N ALA A 76 -0.11 10.52 1.75
CA ALA A 76 -0.57 9.20 2.20
C ALA A 76 -0.29 9.05 3.70
N LYS A 77 -1.15 8.30 4.38
CA LYS A 77 -1.04 8.03 5.82
C LYS A 77 -1.30 6.56 6.10
N PRO A 78 -0.70 6.01 7.17
CA PRO A 78 -1.06 4.69 7.65
C PRO A 78 -2.53 4.63 8.08
N GLU A 79 -3.19 3.54 7.76
CA GLU A 79 -4.58 3.26 8.13
C GLU A 79 -4.67 1.94 8.89
N ARG A 80 -5.69 1.82 9.73
CA ARG A 80 -5.94 0.61 10.51
C ARG A 80 -6.40 -0.51 9.58
N TYR A 81 -5.74 -1.67 9.64
CA TYR A 81 -6.03 -2.81 8.80
C TYR A 81 -6.60 -3.96 9.63
N ALA A 82 -7.92 -4.13 9.59
CA ALA A 82 -8.64 -5.10 10.43
C ALA A 82 -8.15 -6.55 10.27
N PRO A 83 -7.83 -7.05 9.05
CA PRO A 83 -7.32 -8.41 8.88
C PRO A 83 -5.96 -8.67 9.54
N ASP A 84 -5.14 -7.65 9.79
CA ASP A 84 -3.86 -7.77 10.51
C ASP A 84 -3.96 -7.18 11.92
N GLU A 85 -4.84 -7.75 12.74
CA GLU A 85 -5.01 -7.37 14.15
C GLU A 85 -5.25 -5.85 14.35
N ASN A 86 -5.87 -5.20 13.37
CA ASN A 86 -6.12 -3.75 13.38
C ASN A 86 -4.82 -2.90 13.46
N ARG A 87 -3.70 -3.40 12.95
CA ARG A 87 -2.42 -2.68 12.91
C ARG A 87 -2.43 -1.55 11.88
N LEU A 88 -1.57 -0.55 12.05
CA LEU A 88 -1.40 0.53 11.08
C LEU A 88 -0.57 0.07 9.87
N HIS A 89 -1.15 0.19 8.68
CA HIS A 89 -0.53 -0.17 7.40
C HIS A 89 -0.45 1.03 6.48
N TRP A 90 0.68 1.20 5.82
CA TRP A 90 0.79 2.17 4.73
C TRP A 90 0.06 1.64 3.48
N PRO A 91 -0.55 2.53 2.67
CA PRO A 91 -1.16 2.12 1.40
C PRO A 91 -0.11 1.63 0.40
N SER A 92 -0.49 0.80 -0.57
CA SER A 92 0.44 0.33 -1.60
C SER A 92 0.67 1.36 -2.72
N GLU A 93 -0.19 2.36 -2.86
CA GLU A 93 -0.14 3.35 -3.95
C GLU A 93 -0.42 4.78 -3.46
N THR A 94 0.03 5.76 -4.24
CA THR A 94 -0.38 7.15 -4.08
C THR A 94 -1.80 7.35 -4.62
N SER A 95 -2.45 8.47 -4.29
CA SER A 95 -3.75 8.84 -4.87
C SER A 95 -3.74 9.07 -6.39
N LYS A 96 -2.55 9.03 -7.02
CA LYS A 96 -2.36 9.12 -8.47
C LYS A 96 -2.15 7.75 -9.12
N GLY A 97 -2.22 6.66 -8.34
CA GLY A 97 -1.97 5.30 -8.83
C GLY A 97 -0.49 4.97 -9.06
N GLU A 98 0.43 5.66 -8.36
CA GLU A 98 1.85 5.31 -8.39
C GLU A 98 2.16 4.33 -7.26
N SER A 99 2.82 3.21 -7.57
CA SER A 99 3.13 2.18 -6.57
C SER A 99 4.18 2.68 -5.58
N LEU A 100 3.88 2.56 -4.28
CA LEU A 100 4.78 2.85 -3.17
C LEU A 100 5.63 1.64 -2.78
N LYS A 101 5.28 0.45 -3.29
CA LYS A 101 6.05 -0.79 -3.11
C LYS A 101 7.06 -0.96 -4.25
N ALA A 102 8.15 -1.65 -3.96
CA ALA A 102 9.05 -2.14 -5.00
C ALA A 102 8.32 -3.12 -5.94
N ILE A 103 8.78 -3.25 -7.18
CA ILE A 103 8.16 -4.11 -8.21
C ILE A 103 8.24 -5.57 -7.77
N ASN A 104 9.34 -5.94 -7.11
CA ASN A 104 9.60 -7.27 -6.58
C ASN A 104 9.18 -7.41 -5.11
N HIS A 105 8.28 -6.56 -4.61
CA HIS A 105 7.80 -6.68 -3.23
C HIS A 105 7.02 -8.00 -3.07
N PRO A 106 7.30 -8.83 -2.03
CA PRO A 106 6.64 -10.13 -1.85
C PRO A 106 5.10 -10.06 -1.75
N THR A 107 4.58 -8.90 -1.36
CA THR A 107 3.13 -8.61 -1.29
C THR A 107 2.67 -7.58 -2.33
N GLY A 108 3.43 -7.40 -3.42
CA GLY A 108 3.03 -6.58 -4.56
C GLY A 108 1.76 -7.10 -5.21
N TRP A 109 1.66 -8.43 -5.39
CA TRP A 109 0.50 -9.11 -5.99
C TRP A 109 -0.83 -8.83 -5.28
N MET A 110 -0.81 -8.50 -3.98
CA MET A 110 -2.03 -8.18 -3.22
C MET A 110 -2.66 -6.88 -3.74
N GLU A 111 -1.84 -5.92 -4.16
CA GLU A 111 -2.32 -4.69 -4.77
C GLU A 111 -2.95 -4.98 -6.13
N ASP A 112 -2.25 -5.75 -6.98
CA ASP A 112 -2.76 -6.16 -8.28
C ASP A 112 -4.12 -6.89 -8.15
N TYR A 113 -4.23 -7.75 -7.13
CA TYR A 113 -5.48 -8.42 -6.80
C TYR A 113 -6.59 -7.42 -6.44
N MET A 114 -6.31 -6.46 -5.56
CA MET A 114 -7.29 -5.44 -5.16
C MET A 114 -7.70 -4.54 -6.35
N GLN A 115 -6.76 -4.16 -7.21
CA GLN A 115 -7.04 -3.33 -8.40
C GLN A 115 -7.90 -4.07 -9.42
N LEU A 116 -7.63 -5.37 -9.65
CA LEU A 116 -8.36 -6.18 -10.63
C LEU A 116 -9.75 -6.63 -10.14
N THR A 117 -9.95 -6.76 -8.83
CA THR A 117 -11.16 -7.37 -8.27
C THR A 117 -12.01 -6.39 -7.45
N GLY A 118 -11.42 -5.30 -6.97
CA GLY A 118 -12.02 -4.43 -5.96
C GLY A 118 -12.19 -5.10 -4.59
N LYS A 119 -11.55 -6.26 -4.37
CA LYS A 119 -11.66 -7.05 -3.14
C LYS A 119 -10.30 -7.20 -2.47
N ASP A 120 -10.30 -7.16 -1.14
CA ASP A 120 -9.13 -7.48 -0.35
C ASP A 120 -8.82 -9.00 -0.49
N PRO A 121 -7.56 -9.42 -0.67
CA PRO A 121 -7.21 -10.84 -0.79
C PRO A 121 -7.48 -11.66 0.48
N SER A 122 -7.68 -11.02 1.65
CA SER A 122 -8.19 -11.68 2.86
C SER A 122 -9.68 -12.06 2.79
N GLU A 123 -10.43 -11.43 1.88
CA GLU A 123 -11.82 -11.75 1.56
C GLU A 123 -11.96 -12.07 0.06
N PRO A 124 -11.38 -13.20 -0.40
CA PRO A 124 -11.23 -13.45 -1.82
C PRO A 124 -12.57 -13.67 -2.53
N THR A 125 -12.60 -13.34 -3.83
CA THR A 125 -13.73 -13.57 -4.74
C THR A 125 -13.30 -14.47 -5.87
N SER A 126 -14.27 -15.09 -6.56
CA SER A 126 -14.01 -15.81 -7.79
C SER A 126 -13.40 -14.89 -8.85
N LEU A 127 -12.33 -15.36 -9.48
CA LEU A 127 -11.65 -14.69 -10.59
C LEU A 127 -12.20 -15.20 -11.92
N SER A 128 -12.30 -14.32 -12.91
CA SER A 128 -12.41 -14.75 -14.30
C SER A 128 -11.09 -15.36 -14.79
N ASP A 129 -11.15 -16.19 -15.84
CA ASP A 129 -9.95 -16.78 -16.47
C ASP A 129 -8.91 -15.71 -16.83
N LYS A 130 -9.37 -14.54 -17.30
CA LYS A 130 -8.49 -13.40 -17.62
C LYS A 130 -7.80 -12.84 -16.37
N GLN A 131 -8.54 -12.58 -15.29
CA GLN A 131 -7.96 -12.07 -14.04
C GLN A 131 -6.98 -13.07 -13.42
N SER A 132 -7.30 -14.37 -13.47
CA SER A 132 -6.39 -15.42 -12.99
C SER A 132 -5.09 -15.43 -13.79
N ALA A 133 -5.18 -15.42 -15.13
CA ALA A 133 -4.00 -15.40 -16.00
C ALA A 133 -3.10 -14.18 -15.76
N ILE A 134 -3.69 -13.00 -15.53
CA ILE A 134 -2.93 -11.79 -15.20
C ILE A 134 -2.19 -11.95 -13.87
N LEU A 135 -2.89 -12.40 -12.81
CA LEU A 135 -2.28 -12.56 -11.49
C LEU A 135 -1.20 -13.65 -11.46
N ASP A 136 -1.39 -14.75 -12.18
CA ASP A 136 -0.42 -15.86 -12.25
C ASP A 136 0.86 -15.44 -12.98
N LEU A 137 0.75 -14.65 -14.06
CA LEU A 137 1.91 -14.09 -14.76
C LEU A 137 2.71 -13.15 -13.86
N LYS A 138 2.04 -12.41 -12.96
CA LYS A 138 2.66 -11.41 -12.09
C LYS A 138 3.29 -12.02 -10.82
N LYS A 139 2.73 -13.10 -10.29
CA LYS A 139 3.36 -13.87 -9.20
C LYS A 139 4.67 -14.56 -9.59
N ALA A 140 4.93 -14.71 -10.89
CA ALA A 140 6.11 -15.38 -11.43
C ALA A 140 7.32 -14.44 -11.71
N GLN A 141 7.18 -13.14 -11.46
CA GLN A 141 8.24 -12.12 -11.61
C GLN A 141 8.92 -11.81 -10.27
#